data_AF-A0A949QWX2-F1
#
_entry.id   AF-A0A949QWX2-F1
#
_cell.length_a   1.000
_cell.length_b   1.000
_cell.length_c   1.000
_cell.angle_alpha   90.00
_cell.angle_beta   90.00
_cell.angle_gamma   90.00
#
_symmetry.space_group_name_H-M   'P 1'
#
loop_
_entity.id
_entity.type
_entity.pdbx_description
1 polymer ?
#
loop_
_entity_poly.entity_id
_entity_poly.type
_entity_poly.pdbx_seq_one_letter_code
_entity_poly.pdbx_strand_id
1 'polypeptide(L)'
;MTLTETFALVSFSLFSYADLRYRLVPGIEIFLFGTILLTFPATPLQTGIVLLACLWGIFRNLSGWFAVPMLFYPPVWPVLLTGYGYRKAIIGRADLLAISGLACLFPLPAVLLSLFGLEVWRRFWVRRQHGDIPALPGLLIGLIAYLLLRLFLQTP
;
A
#
# COMPACT_ATOMS: atom_id res chain seq x y z
N MET A 1 12.92 -11.40 -11.72
CA MET A 1 11.83 -11.14 -10.76
C MET A 1 12.18 -11.76 -9.43
N THR A 2 12.03 -11.01 -8.34
CA THR A 2 12.25 -11.53 -6.97
C THR A 2 10.99 -12.19 -6.42
N LEU A 3 11.13 -13.00 -5.36
CA LEU A 3 10.00 -13.60 -4.66
C LEU A 3 9.01 -12.55 -4.14
N THR A 4 9.51 -11.40 -3.67
CA THR A 4 8.69 -10.28 -3.18
C THR A 4 7.85 -9.62 -4.28
N GLU A 5 8.40 -9.49 -5.49
CA GLU A 5 7.69 -8.97 -6.67
C GLU A 5 6.58 -9.90 -7.11
N THR A 6 6.88 -11.19 -7.21
CA THR A 6 5.88 -12.21 -7.59
C THR A 6 4.77 -12.29 -6.55
N PHE A 7 5.10 -12.30 -5.26
CA PHE A 7 4.13 -12.28 -4.18
C PHE A 7 3.20 -11.07 -4.27
N ALA A 8 3.77 -9.87 -4.42
CA ALA A 8 2.99 -8.64 -4.54
C ALA A 8 2.05 -8.66 -5.76
N LEU A 9 2.55 -9.04 -6.93
CA LEU A 9 1.76 -9.06 -8.16
C LEU A 9 0.60 -10.06 -8.10
N VAL A 10 0.84 -11.26 -7.58
CA VAL A 10 -0.20 -12.28 -7.42
C VAL A 10 -1.24 -11.83 -6.40
N SER A 11 -0.82 -11.30 -5.25
CA SER A 11 -1.76 -10.80 -4.24
C SER A 11 -2.58 -9.61 -4.75
N PHE A 12 -1.93 -8.59 -5.32
CA PHE A 12 -2.63 -7.40 -5.81
C PHE A 12 -3.53 -7.71 -7.01
N SER A 13 -3.20 -8.69 -7.86
CA SER A 13 -4.09 -9.09 -8.97
C SER A 13 -5.36 -9.77 -8.45
N LEU A 14 -5.21 -10.72 -7.52
CA LEU A 14 -6.34 -11.37 -6.85
C LEU A 14 -7.22 -10.35 -6.11
N PHE A 15 -6.59 -9.44 -5.36
CA PHE A 15 -7.33 -8.43 -4.62
C PHE A 15 -7.97 -7.37 -5.53
N SER A 16 -7.33 -6.99 -6.63
CA SER A 16 -7.94 -6.07 -7.61
C SER A 16 -9.18 -6.69 -8.24
N TYR A 17 -9.15 -7.99 -8.55
CA TYR A 17 -10.32 -8.70 -9.04
C TYR A 17 -11.44 -8.76 -7.99
N ALA A 18 -11.09 -9.09 -6.74
CA ALA A 18 -12.04 -9.10 -5.63
C ALA A 18 -12.65 -7.71 -5.36
N ASP A 19 -11.83 -6.66 -5.39
CA ASP A 19 -12.25 -5.27 -5.17
C ASP A 19 -13.21 -4.79 -6.26
N LEU A 20 -12.92 -5.11 -7.54
CA LEU A 20 -13.80 -4.79 -8.66
C LEU A 20 -15.15 -5.52 -8.60
N ARG A 21 -15.16 -6.79 -8.15
CA ARG A 21 -16.35 -7.65 -8.16
C ARG A 21 -17.22 -7.51 -6.91
N TYR A 22 -16.59 -7.41 -5.75
CA TYR A 22 -17.25 -7.50 -4.44
C TYR A 22 -17.15 -6.23 -3.60
N ARG A 23 -16.37 -5.22 -4.03
CA ARG A 23 -16.09 -3.98 -3.27
C ARG A 23 -15.52 -4.23 -1.87
N LEU A 24 -15.00 -5.43 -1.67
CA LEU A 24 -14.49 -5.95 -0.42
C LEU A 24 -13.24 -6.76 -0.75
N VAL A 25 -12.24 -6.64 0.12
CA VAL A 25 -10.96 -7.33 -0.04
C VAL A 25 -10.79 -8.29 1.14
N PRO A 26 -11.49 -9.45 1.12
CA PRO A 26 -11.29 -10.46 2.13
C PRO A 26 -9.85 -10.97 2.05
N GLY A 27 -9.14 -10.97 3.18
CA GLY A 27 -7.76 -11.49 3.26
C GLY A 27 -6.64 -10.46 3.15
N ILE A 28 -6.94 -9.15 3.10
CA ILE A 28 -5.89 -8.12 3.13
C ILE A 28 -5.04 -8.17 4.42
N GLU A 29 -5.61 -8.63 5.53
CA GLU A 29 -4.89 -8.89 6.78
C GLU A 29 -3.89 -10.04 6.65
N ILE A 30 -4.28 -11.12 5.95
CA ILE A 30 -3.42 -12.26 5.65
C ILE A 30 -2.27 -11.83 4.75
N PHE A 31 -2.55 -10.95 3.77
CA PHE A 31 -1.51 -10.35 2.95
C PHE A 31 -0.52 -9.55 3.78
N LEU A 32 -0.99 -8.65 4.66
CA LEU A 32 -0.10 -7.89 5.53
C LEU A 32 0.76 -8.84 6.37
N PHE A 33 0.18 -9.87 6.98
CA PHE A 33 0.93 -10.86 7.74
C PHE A 33 1.98 -11.58 6.88
N GLY A 34 1.62 -11.97 5.65
CA GLY A 34 2.54 -12.55 4.68
C GLY A 34 3.69 -11.60 4.32
N THR A 35 3.42 -10.31 4.13
CA THR A 35 4.48 -9.32 3.88
C THR A 35 5.44 -9.20 5.05
N ILE A 36 4.94 -9.18 6.29
CA ILE A 36 5.76 -9.11 7.50
C ILE A 36 6.68 -10.33 7.57
N LEU A 37 6.14 -11.54 7.38
CA LEU A 37 6.96 -12.77 7.43
C LEU A 37 8.06 -12.78 6.38
N LEU A 38 7.80 -12.23 5.19
CA LEU A 38 8.78 -12.14 4.11
C LEU A 38 9.84 -11.06 4.36
N THR A 39 9.48 -9.91 4.92
CA THR A 39 10.38 -8.74 5.01
C THR A 39 11.06 -8.60 6.36
N PHE A 40 10.47 -9.14 7.43
CA PHE A 40 11.05 -9.10 8.78
C PHE A 40 12.47 -9.66 8.86
N PRO A 41 12.81 -10.84 8.28
CA PRO A 41 14.19 -11.34 8.35
C PRO A 41 15.18 -10.51 7.53
N ALA A 42 14.72 -9.84 6.46
CA ALA A 42 15.58 -9.07 5.57
C ALA A 42 15.78 -7.62 6.05
N THR A 43 14.72 -6.97 6.52
CA THR A 43 14.67 -5.54 6.90
C THR A 43 13.80 -5.34 8.14
N PRO A 44 14.23 -5.83 9.31
CA PRO A 44 13.41 -5.85 10.52
C PRO A 44 13.07 -4.43 11.01
N LEU A 45 14.00 -3.49 10.89
CA LEU A 45 13.81 -2.11 11.34
C LEU A 45 12.76 -1.38 10.49
N GLN A 46 12.85 -1.47 9.15
CA GLN A 46 11.85 -0.89 8.25
C GLN A 46 10.46 -1.49 8.52
N THR A 47 10.38 -2.82 8.56
CA THR A 47 9.12 -3.54 8.81
C THR A 47 8.53 -3.11 10.16
N GLY A 48 9.34 -3.01 11.21
CA GLY A 48 8.91 -2.55 12.53
C GLY A 48 8.33 -1.13 12.52
N ILE A 49 9.00 -0.17 11.90
CA ILE A 49 8.51 1.23 11.85
C ILE A 49 7.22 1.32 11.01
N VAL A 50 7.13 0.59 9.89
CA VAL A 50 5.91 0.51 9.07
C VAL A 50 4.74 -0.05 9.89
N LEU A 51 4.98 -1.10 10.69
CA LEU A 51 3.95 -1.67 11.57
C LEU A 51 3.52 -0.70 12.66
N LEU A 52 4.44 0.03 13.27
CA LEU A 52 4.10 1.06 14.25
C LEU A 52 3.25 2.19 13.63
N ALA A 53 3.56 2.60 12.39
CA ALA A 53 2.76 3.58 11.66
C ALA A 53 1.37 3.05 11.30
N CYS A 54 1.28 1.77 10.90
CA CYS A 54 0.03 1.08 10.63
C CYS A 54 -0.85 1.00 11.90
N LEU A 55 -0.26 0.58 13.02
CA LEU A 55 -0.92 0.55 14.34
C LEU A 55 -1.39 1.94 14.75
N TRP A 56 -0.55 2.96 14.60
CA TRP A 56 -0.94 4.34 14.84
C TRP A 56 -2.15 4.75 13.98
N GLY A 57 -2.19 4.39 12.70
CA GLY A 57 -3.34 4.64 11.84
C GLY A 57 -4.63 3.98 12.33
N ILE A 58 -4.56 2.70 12.75
CA ILE A 58 -5.70 1.91 13.21
C ILE A 58 -6.27 2.46 14.54
N PHE A 59 -5.41 2.77 15.50
CA PHE A 59 -5.84 3.25 16.82
C PHE A 59 -6.11 4.76 16.81
N ARG A 60 -7.36 5.14 16.53
CA ARG A 60 -7.81 6.54 16.44
C ARG A 60 -7.52 7.39 17.69
N ASN A 61 -7.46 6.77 18.87
CA ASN A 61 -7.23 7.46 20.15
C ASN A 61 -5.76 7.79 20.42
N LEU A 62 -4.80 7.25 19.65
CA LEU A 62 -3.38 7.55 19.87
C LEU A 62 -3.07 8.97 19.41
N SER A 63 -2.28 9.68 20.23
CA SER A 63 -1.83 11.03 19.97
C SER A 63 -1.04 11.14 18.66
N GLY A 64 -1.16 12.28 17.97
CA GLY A 64 -0.35 12.59 16.79
C GLY A 64 1.15 12.71 17.11
N TRP A 65 1.51 12.95 18.37
CA TRP A 65 2.91 13.00 18.82
C TRP A 65 3.67 11.70 18.54
N PHE A 66 3.00 10.55 18.54
CA PHE A 66 3.63 9.27 18.19
C PHE A 66 4.03 9.16 16.71
N ALA A 67 3.40 9.93 15.81
CA ALA A 67 3.77 9.96 14.40
C ALA A 67 5.00 10.83 14.13
N VAL A 68 5.33 11.80 15.02
CA VAL A 68 6.41 12.76 14.81
C VAL A 68 7.78 12.08 14.62
N PRO A 69 8.20 11.11 15.47
CA PRO A 69 9.45 10.40 15.24
C PRO A 69 9.47 9.62 13.93
N MET A 70 8.32 9.08 13.51
CA MET A 70 8.20 8.28 12.29
C MET A 70 8.33 9.12 11.01
N LEU A 71 8.05 10.43 11.08
CA LEU A 71 8.25 11.35 9.95
C LEU A 71 9.72 11.51 9.57
N PHE A 72 10.67 11.16 10.44
CA PHE A 72 12.09 11.15 10.09
C PHE A 72 12.50 9.92 9.25
N TYR A 73 11.57 8.98 9.00
CA TYR A 73 11.82 7.79 8.21
C TYR A 73 10.98 7.79 6.91
N PRO A 74 11.58 8.18 5.75
CA PRO A 74 10.85 8.41 4.50
C PRO A 74 9.99 7.24 3.98
N PRO A 75 10.41 5.96 4.06
CA PRO A 75 9.61 4.84 3.59
C PRO A 75 8.23 4.71 4.26
N VAL A 76 8.04 5.33 5.43
CA VAL A 76 6.84 5.22 6.25
C VAL A 76 5.84 6.35 5.97
N TRP A 77 6.25 7.42 5.28
CA TRP A 77 5.37 8.54 4.96
C TRP A 77 4.06 8.13 4.27
N PRO A 78 4.06 7.25 3.25
CA PRO A 78 2.81 6.81 2.60
C PRO A 78 1.84 6.16 3.60
N VAL A 79 2.37 5.41 4.57
CA VAL A 79 1.60 4.71 5.60
C VAL A 79 1.04 5.69 6.64
N LEU A 80 1.80 6.72 7.01
CA LEU A 80 1.31 7.77 7.90
C LEU A 80 0.22 8.62 7.26
N LEU A 81 0.38 8.98 5.98
CA LEU A 81 -0.62 9.72 5.22
C LEU A 81 -1.93 8.94 5.11
N THR A 82 -1.85 7.64 4.80
CA THR A 82 -3.03 6.77 4.68
C THR A 82 -3.63 6.47 6.05
N GLY A 83 -2.80 6.32 7.08
CA GLY A 83 -3.18 6.27 8.49
C GLY A 83 -4.01 7.48 8.92
N TYR A 84 -3.54 8.69 8.58
CA TYR A 84 -4.29 9.91 8.84
C TYR A 84 -5.61 9.96 8.07
N GLY A 85 -5.61 9.57 6.78
CA GLY A 85 -6.82 9.50 5.98
C GLY A 85 -7.86 8.51 6.53
N TYR A 86 -7.41 7.35 7.03
CA TYR A 86 -8.29 6.37 7.69
C TYR A 86 -8.88 6.90 9.00
N ARG A 87 -8.09 7.63 9.80
CA ARG A 87 -8.58 8.30 11.03
C ARG A 87 -9.64 9.35 10.72
N LYS A 88 -9.53 10.03 9.59
CA LYS A 88 -10.50 11.02 9.09
C LYS A 88 -11.67 10.40 8.30
N ALA A 89 -11.75 9.07 8.22
CA ALA A 89 -12.76 8.34 7.45
C ALA A 89 -12.80 8.71 5.95
N ILE A 90 -11.67 9.14 5.39
CA ILE A 90 -11.51 9.45 3.96
C ILE A 90 -11.11 8.19 3.19
N ILE A 91 -10.34 7.31 3.82
CA ILE A 91 -9.72 6.12 3.22
C ILE A 91 -10.21 4.87 3.95
N GLY A 92 -10.34 3.75 3.23
CA GLY A 92 -10.77 2.47 3.78
C GLY A 92 -9.68 1.78 4.61
N ARG A 93 -10.08 0.87 5.51
CA ARG A 93 -9.12 0.04 6.27
C ARG A 93 -8.28 -0.84 5.34
N ALA A 94 -8.86 -1.36 4.27
CA ALA A 94 -8.17 -2.21 3.30
C ALA A 94 -7.01 -1.46 2.63
N ASP A 95 -7.19 -0.19 2.28
CA ASP A 95 -6.16 0.62 1.62
C ASP A 95 -4.95 0.87 2.53
N LEU A 96 -5.21 1.12 3.82
CA LEU A 96 -4.16 1.27 4.84
C LEU A 96 -3.33 -0.02 4.98
N LEU A 97 -3.99 -1.18 4.97
CA LEU A 97 -3.31 -2.48 5.05
C LEU A 97 -2.56 -2.80 3.76
N ALA A 98 -3.12 -2.45 2.60
CA ALA A 98 -2.46 -2.62 1.30
C ALA A 98 -1.19 -1.77 1.20
N ILE A 99 -1.26 -0.49 1.59
CA ILE A 99 -0.13 0.45 1.49
C ILE A 99 0.93 0.14 2.53
N SER A 100 0.55 -0.29 3.74
CA SER A 100 1.53 -0.78 4.73
C SER A 100 2.24 -2.05 4.24
N GLY A 101 1.52 -3.02 3.66
CA GLY A 101 2.16 -4.19 3.05
C GLY A 101 3.10 -3.83 1.89
N LEU A 102 2.72 -2.87 1.02
CA LEU A 102 3.61 -2.37 -0.04
C LEU A 102 4.85 -1.67 0.50
N ALA A 103 4.71 -0.85 1.54
CA ALA A 103 5.83 -0.16 2.18
C ALA A 103 6.80 -1.10 2.90
N CYS A 104 6.33 -2.29 3.31
CA CYS A 104 7.21 -3.37 3.77
C CYS A 104 8.00 -4.00 2.61
N LEU A 105 7.32 -4.29 1.49
CA LEU A 105 7.91 -5.06 0.37
C LEU A 105 8.82 -4.23 -0.55
N PHE A 106 8.52 -2.95 -0.73
CA PHE A 106 9.14 -2.12 -1.76
C PHE A 106 9.69 -0.81 -1.22
N PRO A 107 10.69 -0.23 -1.91
CA PRO A 107 11.21 1.09 -1.56
C PRO A 107 10.19 2.19 -1.85
N LEU A 108 10.38 3.35 -1.23
CA LEU A 108 9.51 4.53 -1.34
C LEU A 108 9.07 4.87 -2.77
N PRO A 109 9.94 4.88 -3.81
CA PRO A 109 9.54 5.24 -5.17
C PRO A 109 8.43 4.35 -5.73
N ALA A 110 8.47 3.05 -5.41
CA ALA A 110 7.45 2.10 -5.85
C ALA A 110 6.09 2.40 -5.20
N VAL A 111 6.11 2.75 -3.91
CA VAL A 111 4.90 3.09 -3.15
C VAL A 111 4.32 4.43 -3.61
N LEU A 112 5.17 5.40 -3.95
CA LEU A 112 4.71 6.67 -4.53
C LEU A 112 4.10 6.45 -5.91
N LEU A 113 4.71 5.62 -6.76
CA LEU A 113 4.15 5.28 -8.07
C LEU A 113 2.82 4.53 -7.96
N SER A 114 2.66 3.63 -6.99
CA SER A 114 1.37 2.98 -6.74
C SER A 114 0.29 3.99 -6.32
N LEU A 115 0.61 4.96 -5.46
CA LEU A 115 -0.30 6.07 -5.12
C LEU A 115 -0.65 6.95 -6.33
N PHE A 116 0.31 7.26 -7.20
CA PHE A 116 0.03 7.96 -8.46
C PHE A 116 -0.88 7.15 -9.38
N GLY A 117 -0.65 5.83 -9.47
CA GLY A 117 -1.52 4.91 -10.20
C GLY A 117 -2.96 4.93 -9.66
N LEU A 118 -3.12 5.00 -8.34
CA LEU A 118 -4.43 5.16 -7.70
C LEU A 118 -5.10 6.48 -8.07
N GLU A 119 -4.38 7.61 -8.11
CA GLU A 119 -4.96 8.89 -8.53
C GLU A 119 -5.39 8.89 -10.00
N VAL A 120 -4.60 8.27 -10.89
CA VAL A 120 -4.96 8.10 -12.31
C VAL A 120 -6.22 7.23 -12.43
N TRP A 121 -6.26 6.11 -11.70
CA TRP A 121 -7.41 5.23 -11.65
C TRP A 121 -8.64 5.94 -11.10
N ARG A 122 -8.50 6.73 -10.03
CA ARG A 122 -9.57 7.53 -9.43
C ARG A 122 -10.20 8.46 -10.47
N ARG A 123 -9.36 9.21 -11.21
CA ARG A 123 -9.82 10.11 -12.27
C ARG A 123 -10.54 9.37 -13.40
N PHE A 124 -10.05 8.19 -13.77
CA PHE A 124 -10.68 7.35 -14.78
C PHE A 124 -12.03 6.78 -14.30
N TRP A 125 -12.12 6.36 -13.04
CA TRP A 125 -13.30 5.75 -12.45
C TRP A 125 -14.42 6.75 -12.17
N VAL A 126 -14.09 7.96 -11.71
CA VAL A 126 -15.05 9.07 -11.51
C VAL A 126 -15.79 9.42 -12.80
N ARG A 127 -15.17 9.22 -13.97
CA ARG A 127 -15.84 9.41 -15.27
C ARG A 127 -16.86 8.33 -15.60
N ARG A 128 -16.83 7.17 -14.93
CA ARG A 128 -17.63 5.99 -15.29
C ARG A 128 -18.79 5.71 -14.34
N GLN A 129 -18.68 5.93 -13.02
CA GLN A 129 -19.75 5.59 -12.07
C GLN A 129 -19.78 6.47 -10.80
N HIS A 130 -20.96 6.58 -10.19
CA HIS A 130 -21.17 7.10 -8.83
C HIS A 130 -21.12 5.94 -7.82
N GLY A 131 -20.16 5.96 -6.89
CA GLY A 131 -20.02 4.94 -5.84
C GLY A 131 -18.58 4.84 -5.32
N ASP A 132 -18.36 3.95 -4.36
CA ASP A 132 -17.04 3.72 -3.77
C ASP A 132 -16.01 3.30 -4.83
N ILE A 133 -14.82 3.89 -4.76
CA ILE A 133 -13.79 3.73 -5.78
C ILE A 133 -12.92 2.52 -5.40
N PRO A 134 -12.76 1.52 -6.29
CA PRO A 134 -11.91 0.39 -6.00
C PRO A 134 -10.45 0.85 -6.08
N ALA A 135 -9.76 0.89 -4.94
CA ALA A 135 -8.43 1.49 -4.80
C ALA A 135 -7.30 0.55 -5.26
N LEU A 136 -7.48 -0.77 -5.05
CA LEU A 136 -6.46 -1.77 -5.34
C LEU A 136 -6.05 -1.90 -6.81
N PRO A 137 -6.96 -1.87 -7.81
CA PRO A 137 -6.55 -1.87 -9.21
C PRO A 137 -5.67 -0.66 -9.55
N GLY A 138 -5.95 0.50 -8.95
CA GLY A 138 -5.11 1.70 -9.13
C GLY A 138 -3.71 1.52 -8.56
N LEU A 139 -3.59 0.96 -7.35
CA LEU A 139 -2.30 0.64 -6.74
C LEU A 139 -1.51 -0.37 -7.58
N LEU A 140 -2.19 -1.39 -8.12
CA LEU A 140 -1.58 -2.40 -9.00
C LEU A 140 -1.04 -1.78 -10.29
N ILE A 141 -1.77 -0.85 -10.93
CA ILE A 141 -1.31 -0.16 -12.13
C ILE A 141 0.01 0.57 -11.88
N GLY A 142 0.09 1.32 -10.77
CA GLY A 142 1.32 2.04 -10.44
C GLY A 142 2.48 1.12 -10.04
N LEU A 143 2.20 -0.02 -9.41
CA LEU A 143 3.21 -1.03 -9.11
C LEU A 143 3.76 -1.69 -10.38
N ILE A 144 2.90 -2.04 -11.34
CA ILE A 144 3.32 -2.57 -12.65
C ILE A 144 4.17 -1.52 -13.39
N ALA A 145 3.75 -0.26 -13.39
CA ALA A 145 4.52 0.81 -14.02
C ALA A 145 5.92 0.95 -13.41
N TYR A 146 6.05 0.86 -12.09
CA TYR A 146 7.35 0.85 -11.41
C TYR A 146 8.21 -0.35 -11.82
N LEU A 147 7.65 -1.56 -11.83
CA LEU A 147 8.41 -2.76 -12.19
C LEU A 147 8.86 -2.74 -13.64
N LEU A 148 8.03 -2.24 -14.56
CA LEU A 148 8.41 -2.03 -15.95
C LEU A 148 9.51 -0.99 -16.09
N LEU A 149 9.36 0.19 -15.47
CA LEU A 149 10.40 1.23 -15.48
C LEU A 149 11.72 0.73 -14.93
N ARG A 150 11.69 -0.01 -13.82
CA ARG A 150 12.88 -0.64 -13.25
C ARG A 150 13.51 -1.62 -14.23
N LEU A 151 12.70 -2.44 -14.92
CA LEU A 151 13.20 -3.39 -15.91
C LEU A 151 13.86 -2.65 -17.09
N PHE A 152 13.25 -1.58 -17.61
CA PHE A 152 13.80 -0.77 -18.71
C PHE A 152 15.03 0.05 -18.32
N LEU A 153 15.14 0.51 -17.07
CA LEU A 153 16.29 1.27 -16.58
C LEU A 153 17.45 0.37 -16.11
N GLN A 154 17.18 -0.91 -15.83
CA GLN A 154 18.18 -1.90 -15.44
C GLN A 154 18.69 -2.78 -16.59
N THR A 155 18.12 -2.65 -17.80
CA THR A 155 18.76 -3.21 -19.00
C THR A 155 20.00 -2.38 -19.36
N PRO A 156 21.17 -3.02 -19.59
CA PRO A 156 22.41 -2.32 -19.94
C PRO A 156 22.31 -1.61 -21.30
#